data_AF-F8B6N6-F1
#
_entry.id   AF-F8B6N6-F1
#
_cell.length_a   1.000
_cell.length_b   1.000
_cell.length_c   1.000
_cell.angle_alpha   90.00
_cell.angle_beta   90.00
_cell.angle_gamma   90.00
#
_symmetry.space_group_name_H-M   'P 1'
#
loop_
_entity.id
_entity.type
_entity.pdbx_description
1 polymer ?
#
loop_
_entity_poly.entity_id
_entity_poly.type
_entity_poly.pdbx_seq_one_letter_code
_entity_poly.pdbx_strand_id
1 'polypeptide(L)'
;MLTAFTGTPQQPARPPAAARGTSSRAGALAASTIGGASGGASGGAVGGGRARPWSALIRAAPLAALVAVLWTVYIAPLPHYDVDVFLRAGAAVGDGRGPYPSPGSAEVYSGFAYVYPYLVAFAFVPLSWLGEHGATVFIALSVGALFLGARLLGVRDRRTYALVLMSSCALTGLQMGTLNAVLFLGLAALWHFRDRPVAAGVLAAGVIYAKLFLAPVWLWLVLTRRTKAGAVAAAFVGLLLAVTELTSPVGTRTYLGMLGVLAREEAPLGLSLTGLLVNTGLGMDVATWVARAVAVAVLVVAALAGDWPRPRRGGNERMLYAGTLAAALVASPIVWSHYLLLLLAPILVSAPRSRIPLIVFTVASWFVVTPHRTGPVGFVTGIAIISVLTAPAVGHAVKTRIRRGHIDGGTADGGTAERGTGDGGTVVGDGVVGGAAAAALLPSGPVSGPASAPVPGVAIIAAIIAVAVATTVVGVGFGVELLATAYGNPQRVIGAYCALLGVLAVLGWSLRQRSGPPAALWAGGHDHRPRPPRQPGTARS
;
A
#
# COMPACT_ATOMS: atom_id res chain seq x y z
N MET A 1 -20.50 -8.63 18.34
CA MET A 1 -19.58 -8.14 17.29
C MET A 1 -19.57 -6.61 17.11
N LEU A 2 -20.38 -5.81 17.84
CA LEU A 2 -20.57 -4.36 17.54
C LEU A 2 -20.41 -3.37 18.72
N THR A 3 -19.91 -3.79 19.90
CA THR A 3 -19.93 -2.94 21.11
C THR A 3 -18.62 -2.84 21.90
N ALA A 4 -17.51 -3.41 21.44
CA ALA A 4 -16.28 -3.50 22.25
C ALA A 4 -15.33 -2.27 22.22
N PHE A 5 -15.71 -1.14 21.61
CA PHE A 5 -14.78 -0.02 21.34
C PHE A 5 -15.17 1.35 21.93
N THR A 6 -15.94 1.39 23.03
CA THR A 6 -16.37 2.66 23.67
C THR A 6 -15.86 2.84 25.09
N GLY A 7 -14.57 2.61 25.33
CA GLY A 7 -13.92 3.19 26.52
C GLY A 7 -13.75 4.69 26.29
N THR A 8 -14.72 5.51 26.73
CA THR A 8 -14.61 6.98 26.73
C THR A 8 -13.68 7.42 27.86
N PRO A 9 -12.55 8.09 27.58
CA PRO A 9 -11.79 8.78 28.62
C PRO A 9 -12.61 9.96 29.15
N GLN A 10 -12.61 10.16 30.47
CA GLN A 10 -13.18 11.36 31.08
C GLN A 10 -12.44 12.61 30.58
N GLN A 11 -13.20 13.56 30.05
CA GLN A 11 -12.71 14.83 29.53
C GLN A 11 -12.45 15.79 30.71
N PRO A 12 -11.25 16.38 30.86
CA PRO A 12 -11.04 17.46 31.81
C PRO A 12 -11.81 18.72 31.35
N ALA A 13 -12.44 19.40 32.30
CA ALA A 13 -13.32 20.56 32.07
C ALA A 13 -12.58 21.74 31.41
N ARG A 14 -13.20 22.35 30.40
CA ARG A 14 -12.72 23.58 29.74
C ARG A 14 -12.99 24.81 30.63
N PRO A 15 -12.05 25.75 30.77
CA PRO A 15 -12.35 27.08 31.33
C PRO A 15 -13.13 27.96 30.34
N PRO A 16 -13.90 28.96 30.84
CA PRO A 16 -14.80 29.77 30.02
C PRO A 16 -14.05 30.78 29.15
N ALA A 17 -14.54 30.96 27.92
CA ALA A 17 -14.03 31.94 26.96
C ALA A 17 -14.50 33.35 27.32
N ALA A 18 -13.55 34.29 27.47
CA ALA A 18 -13.81 35.71 27.60
C ALA A 18 -13.93 36.37 26.21
N ALA A 19 -14.82 37.36 26.15
CA ALA A 19 -15.36 37.94 24.92
C ALA A 19 -14.60 39.19 24.42
N ARG A 20 -14.59 39.30 23.08
CA ARG A 20 -14.64 40.51 22.22
C ARG A 20 -13.59 41.64 22.35
N GLY A 21 -13.06 42.01 21.19
CA GLY A 21 -12.57 43.35 20.87
C GLY A 21 -12.48 43.55 19.36
N THR A 22 -13.51 44.16 18.77
CA THR A 22 -13.56 44.57 17.35
C THR A 22 -12.83 45.89 17.15
N SER A 23 -12.02 46.01 16.10
CA SER A 23 -11.85 47.30 15.41
C SER A 23 -11.49 47.13 13.94
N SER A 24 -12.21 47.89 13.13
CA SER A 24 -12.09 48.10 11.69
C SER A 24 -10.91 48.98 11.33
N ARG A 25 -10.32 48.79 10.14
CA ARG A 25 -10.06 49.92 9.22
C ARG A 25 -9.82 49.46 7.78
N ALA A 26 -10.54 50.13 6.89
CA ALA A 26 -10.42 50.09 5.44
C ALA A 26 -9.18 50.85 4.95
N GLY A 27 -8.68 50.44 3.80
CA GLY A 27 -7.68 51.17 3.02
C GLY A 27 -7.70 50.66 1.58
N ALA A 28 -8.36 51.43 0.70
CA ALA A 28 -8.36 51.28 -0.75
C ALA A 28 -7.14 51.98 -1.39
N LEU A 29 -6.98 51.79 -2.71
CA LEU A 29 -6.06 52.41 -3.70
C LEU A 29 -5.00 51.40 -4.22
N ALA A 30 -4.63 51.34 -5.50
CA ALA A 30 -5.12 51.93 -6.74
C ALA A 30 -4.48 51.15 -7.92
N ALA A 31 -5.06 51.32 -9.10
CA ALA A 31 -4.64 50.75 -10.38
C ALA A 31 -3.33 51.36 -10.94
N SER A 32 -2.68 50.67 -11.90
CA SER A 32 -2.27 51.28 -13.19
C SER A 32 -1.61 50.30 -14.18
N THR A 33 -2.05 50.41 -15.45
CA THR A 33 -1.36 50.30 -16.77
C THR A 33 -0.53 49.06 -17.14
N ILE A 34 -0.93 48.28 -18.16
CA ILE A 34 -0.80 48.49 -19.63
C ILE A 34 0.65 48.63 -20.10
N GLY A 35 1.11 47.62 -20.84
CA GLY A 35 2.32 47.64 -21.66
C GLY A 35 2.28 46.49 -22.66
N GLY A 36 1.95 46.80 -23.92
CA GLY A 36 1.99 45.86 -25.04
C GLY A 36 3.38 45.82 -25.69
N ALA A 37 3.70 44.68 -26.29
CA ALA A 37 4.73 44.58 -27.33
C ALA A 37 4.34 43.46 -28.31
N SER A 38 4.26 43.85 -29.57
CA SER A 38 3.93 43.07 -30.76
C SER A 38 5.20 42.59 -31.48
N GLY A 39 5.08 41.46 -32.18
CA GLY A 39 6.08 40.91 -33.12
C GLY A 39 6.32 39.42 -32.82
N GLY A 40 6.19 38.46 -33.73
CA GLY A 40 5.98 38.46 -35.17
C GLY A 40 6.70 37.23 -35.75
N ALA A 41 5.95 36.36 -36.44
CA ALA A 41 6.40 35.23 -37.29
C ALA A 41 7.06 34.02 -36.58
N SER A 42 6.93 32.76 -37.01
CA SER A 42 6.09 32.04 -37.97
C SER A 42 6.56 30.57 -37.94
N GLY A 43 5.65 29.60 -38.03
CA GLY A 43 5.97 28.25 -38.54
C GLY A 43 6.05 27.12 -37.51
N GLY A 44 5.04 26.23 -37.54
CA GLY A 44 5.08 24.94 -36.84
C GLY A 44 3.76 24.57 -36.17
N ALA A 45 2.70 24.42 -36.96
CA ALA A 45 1.40 23.95 -36.49
C ALA A 45 1.47 22.49 -36.01
N VAL A 46 1.87 22.28 -34.76
CA VAL A 46 1.52 21.08 -34.00
C VAL A 46 0.16 21.36 -33.38
N GLY A 47 -0.88 20.74 -33.93
CA GLY A 47 -2.26 20.80 -33.43
C GLY A 47 -2.38 20.24 -32.01
N GLY A 48 -1.90 21.00 -31.03
CA GLY A 48 -2.13 20.77 -29.62
C GLY A 48 -3.57 21.16 -29.29
N GLY A 49 -4.50 20.24 -29.52
CA GLY A 49 -5.89 20.38 -29.08
C GLY A 49 -5.90 20.70 -27.59
N ARG A 50 -6.09 21.98 -27.24
CA ARG A 50 -6.30 22.44 -25.87
C ARG A 50 -7.50 21.69 -25.34
N ALA A 51 -7.26 20.61 -24.60
CA ALA A 51 -8.29 19.85 -23.93
C ALA A 51 -9.11 20.85 -23.09
N ARG A 52 -10.39 21.02 -23.44
CA ARG A 52 -11.28 22.00 -22.80
C ARG A 52 -11.24 21.78 -21.28
N PRO A 53 -11.03 22.82 -20.46
CA PRO A 53 -10.88 22.71 -19.01
C PRO A 53 -12.06 22.00 -18.33
N TRP A 54 -13.26 22.14 -18.90
CA TRP A 54 -14.48 21.43 -18.51
C TRP A 54 -14.35 19.91 -18.48
N SER A 55 -13.58 19.32 -19.40
CA SER A 55 -13.37 17.87 -19.42
C SER A 55 -12.57 17.37 -18.22
N ALA A 56 -11.67 18.19 -17.65
CA ALA A 56 -10.92 17.84 -16.46
C ALA A 56 -11.79 17.91 -15.20
N LEU A 57 -12.66 18.92 -15.09
CA LEU A 57 -13.59 19.09 -13.98
C LEU A 57 -14.60 17.94 -13.89
N ILE A 58 -15.28 17.60 -14.98
CA ILE A 58 -16.23 16.47 -15.02
C ILE A 58 -15.53 15.17 -14.63
N ARG A 59 -14.27 15.04 -15.03
CA ARG A 59 -13.43 13.89 -14.70
C ARG A 59 -13.06 13.84 -13.21
N ALA A 60 -12.80 14.98 -12.56
CA ALA A 60 -12.46 15.04 -11.14
C ALA A 60 -13.70 14.93 -10.23
N ALA A 61 -14.90 15.26 -10.73
CA ALA A 61 -16.13 15.36 -9.94
C ALA A 61 -16.45 14.10 -9.09
N PRO A 62 -16.33 12.85 -9.57
CA PRO A 62 -16.62 11.68 -8.73
C PRO A 62 -15.67 11.53 -7.54
N LEU A 63 -14.39 11.90 -7.72
CA LEU A 63 -13.40 11.83 -6.65
C LEU A 63 -13.59 12.98 -5.65
N ALA A 64 -13.93 14.18 -6.13
CA ALA A 64 -14.29 15.30 -5.27
C ALA A 64 -15.56 15.00 -4.45
N ALA A 65 -16.58 14.41 -5.08
CA ALA A 65 -17.79 13.96 -4.40
C ALA A 65 -17.48 12.89 -3.35
N LEU A 66 -16.59 11.94 -3.65
CA LEU A 66 -16.13 10.97 -2.66
C LEU A 66 -15.46 11.65 -1.47
N VAL A 67 -14.51 12.57 -1.70
CA VAL A 67 -13.85 13.32 -0.61
C VAL A 67 -14.86 14.09 0.23
N ALA A 68 -15.86 14.71 -0.40
CA ALA A 68 -16.93 15.41 0.31
C ALA A 68 -17.76 14.46 1.18
N VAL A 69 -18.16 13.28 0.66
CA VAL A 69 -18.85 12.24 1.44
C VAL A 69 -17.98 11.76 2.59
N LEU A 70 -16.67 11.55 2.35
CA LEU A 70 -15.75 11.12 3.40
C LEU A 70 -15.65 12.15 4.52
N TRP A 71 -15.57 13.43 4.13
CA TRP A 71 -15.54 14.54 5.07
C TRP A 71 -16.80 14.58 5.93
N THR A 72 -17.98 14.58 5.30
CA THR A 72 -19.26 14.76 6.01
C THR A 72 -19.66 13.55 6.84
N VAL A 73 -19.42 12.32 6.35
CA VAL A 73 -19.88 11.09 7.01
C VAL A 73 -18.90 10.59 8.07
N TYR A 74 -17.59 10.67 7.81
CA TYR A 74 -16.60 10.01 8.67
C TYR A 74 -15.69 10.98 9.44
N ILE A 75 -15.30 12.11 8.83
CA ILE A 75 -14.22 12.96 9.38
C ILE A 75 -14.78 14.07 10.27
N ALA A 76 -15.61 14.97 9.72
CA ALA A 76 -16.13 16.15 10.41
C ALA A 76 -16.92 15.86 11.69
N PRO A 77 -17.66 14.73 11.83
CA PRO A 77 -18.38 14.42 13.06
C PRO A 77 -17.49 14.05 14.27
N LEU A 78 -16.17 13.93 14.08
CA LEU A 78 -15.25 13.44 15.09
C LEU A 78 -14.23 14.49 15.50
N PRO A 79 -13.88 14.54 16.81
CA PRO A 79 -12.70 15.28 17.25
C PRO A 79 -11.43 14.64 16.68
N HIS A 80 -10.50 15.48 16.23
CA HIS A 80 -9.25 15.06 15.61
C HIS A 80 -8.14 14.95 16.67
N TYR A 81 -8.21 13.89 17.46
CA TYR A 81 -7.39 13.78 18.67
C TYR A 81 -5.86 13.88 18.42
N ASP A 82 -5.32 13.20 17.42
CA ASP A 82 -3.86 13.18 17.19
C ASP A 82 -3.37 14.53 16.65
N VAL A 83 -4.09 15.16 15.72
CA VAL A 83 -3.68 16.47 15.20
C VAL A 83 -3.72 17.53 16.31
N ASP A 84 -4.66 17.46 17.25
CA ASP A 84 -4.66 18.34 18.42
C ASP A 84 -3.40 18.17 19.29
N VAL A 85 -2.87 16.94 19.41
CA VAL A 85 -1.58 16.69 20.09
C VAL A 85 -0.44 17.40 19.34
N PHE A 86 -0.39 17.28 18.01
CA PHE A 86 0.63 17.93 17.20
C PHE A 86 0.53 19.46 17.21
N LEU A 87 -0.67 20.02 17.11
CA LEU A 87 -0.89 21.46 17.14
C LEU A 87 -0.54 22.06 18.50
N ARG A 88 -0.88 21.38 19.60
CA ARG A 88 -0.46 21.79 20.95
C ARG A 88 1.04 21.73 21.13
N ALA A 89 1.70 20.68 20.62
CA ALA A 89 3.15 20.59 20.63
C ALA A 89 3.81 21.68 19.79
N GLY A 90 3.26 21.98 18.61
CA GLY A 90 3.71 23.08 17.75
C GLY A 90 3.56 24.43 18.43
N ALA A 91 2.41 24.70 19.07
CA ALA A 91 2.20 25.93 19.83
C ALA A 91 3.17 26.04 21.02
N ALA A 92 3.35 24.96 21.80
CA ALA A 92 4.30 24.94 22.91
C ALA A 92 5.72 25.27 22.46
N VAL A 93 6.20 24.62 21.39
CA VAL A 93 7.55 24.88 20.85
C VAL A 93 7.67 26.28 20.26
N GLY A 94 6.64 26.78 19.57
CA GLY A 94 6.59 28.15 19.05
C GLY A 94 6.73 29.21 20.14
N ASP A 95 6.21 28.92 21.34
CA ASP A 95 6.29 29.77 22.53
C ASP A 95 7.55 29.50 23.40
N GLY A 96 8.50 28.67 22.91
CA GLY A 96 9.71 28.31 23.66
C GLY A 96 9.46 27.37 24.86
N ARG A 97 8.31 26.68 24.91
CA ARG A 97 7.94 25.73 25.96
C ARG A 97 8.19 24.28 25.53
N GLY A 98 8.31 23.39 26.51
CA GLY A 98 8.45 21.97 26.24
C GLY A 98 7.13 21.33 25.76
N PRO A 99 7.14 20.52 24.68
CA PRO A 99 5.93 19.86 24.18
C PRO A 99 5.62 18.53 24.89
N TYR A 100 6.56 18.02 25.70
CA TYR A 100 6.43 16.74 26.38
C TYR A 100 5.71 16.87 27.72
N PRO A 101 4.83 15.92 28.08
CA PRO A 101 4.29 15.86 29.43
C PRO A 101 5.40 15.57 30.45
N SER A 102 5.14 15.86 31.72
CA SER A 102 6.03 15.50 32.81
C SER A 102 6.24 13.98 32.84
N PRO A 103 7.49 13.47 32.81
CA PRO A 103 7.75 12.04 32.85
C PRO A 103 7.12 11.37 34.08
N GLY A 104 6.46 10.22 33.87
CA GLY A 104 5.77 9.48 34.94
C GLY A 104 4.38 10.01 35.33
N SER A 105 3.95 11.14 34.77
CA SER A 105 2.58 11.65 34.98
C SER A 105 1.54 10.81 34.23
N ALA A 106 0.28 10.93 34.66
CA ALA A 106 -0.84 10.26 34.00
C ALA A 106 -1.07 10.71 32.54
N GLU A 107 -0.59 11.91 32.19
CA GLU A 107 -0.67 12.42 30.83
C GLU A 107 0.15 11.59 29.85
N VAL A 108 1.27 11.00 30.29
CA VAL A 108 2.16 10.18 29.43
C VAL A 108 1.41 9.01 28.78
N TYR A 109 0.44 8.43 29.50
CA TYR A 109 -0.33 7.26 29.06
C TYR A 109 -1.82 7.58 28.80
N SER A 110 -2.17 8.85 28.65
CA SER A 110 -3.55 9.24 28.39
C SER A 110 -3.99 9.00 26.94
N GLY A 111 -3.10 8.52 26.07
CA GLY A 111 -3.29 8.45 24.62
C GLY A 111 -3.24 9.81 23.90
N PHE A 112 -3.04 10.91 24.63
CA PHE A 112 -3.05 12.29 24.09
C PHE A 112 -1.72 13.03 24.31
N ALA A 113 -0.68 12.32 24.75
CA ALA A 113 0.65 12.89 24.91
C ALA A 113 1.38 13.03 23.58
N TYR A 114 2.15 14.12 23.45
CA TYR A 114 3.11 14.24 22.37
C TYR A 114 4.31 13.32 22.65
N VAL A 115 4.45 12.26 21.86
CA VAL A 115 5.47 11.21 22.04
C VAL A 115 6.43 11.10 20.85
N TYR A 116 6.39 12.06 19.93
CA TYR A 116 7.22 12.10 18.74
C TYR A 116 8.56 12.79 19.03
N PRO A 117 9.61 12.56 18.21
CA PRO A 117 10.87 13.26 18.37
C PRO A 117 10.70 14.79 18.27
N TYR A 118 11.52 15.52 19.02
CA TYR A 118 11.28 16.94 19.32
C TYR A 118 11.13 17.80 18.07
N LEU A 119 11.97 17.58 17.06
CA LEU A 119 11.99 18.38 15.84
C LEU A 119 10.74 18.18 14.96
N VAL A 120 9.96 17.12 15.19
CA VAL A 120 8.68 16.93 14.48
C VAL A 120 7.66 18.01 14.88
N ALA A 121 7.69 18.50 16.12
CA ALA A 121 6.77 19.53 16.60
C ALA A 121 6.90 20.85 15.82
N PHE A 122 8.12 21.18 15.38
CA PHE A 122 8.38 22.40 14.60
C PHE A 122 7.62 22.43 13.27
N ALA A 123 7.37 21.27 12.65
CA ALA A 123 6.57 21.21 11.42
C ALA A 123 5.11 21.64 11.63
N PHE A 124 4.63 21.64 12.88
CA PHE A 124 3.27 22.01 13.25
C PHE A 124 3.15 23.42 13.83
N VAL A 125 4.26 24.13 14.07
CA VAL A 125 4.25 25.54 14.49
C VAL A 125 3.38 26.42 13.56
N PRO A 126 3.58 26.44 12.21
CA PRO A 126 2.76 27.29 11.36
C PRO A 126 1.28 26.88 11.32
N LEU A 127 0.98 25.58 11.49
CA LEU A 127 -0.40 25.10 11.54
C LEU A 127 -1.08 25.47 12.85
N SER A 128 -0.33 25.53 13.95
CA SER A 128 -0.85 25.95 15.26
C SER A 128 -1.31 27.41 15.28
N TRP A 129 -0.69 28.27 14.46
CA TRP A 129 -1.10 29.68 14.31
C TRP A 129 -2.45 29.86 13.62
N LEU A 130 -2.96 28.84 12.95
CA LEU A 130 -4.27 28.86 12.29
C LEU A 130 -5.42 28.61 13.26
N GLY A 131 -5.14 28.42 14.56
CA GLY A 131 -6.15 28.19 15.59
C GLY A 131 -7.01 26.96 15.26
N GLU A 132 -8.34 27.13 15.29
CA GLU A 132 -9.30 26.06 15.02
C GLU A 132 -9.21 25.47 13.61
N HIS A 133 -8.63 26.20 12.63
CA HIS A 133 -8.49 25.73 11.26
C HIS A 133 -7.24 24.86 11.04
N GLY A 134 -6.29 24.84 11.98
CA GLY A 134 -5.04 24.09 11.84
C GLY A 134 -5.28 22.60 11.58
N ALA A 135 -6.26 22.01 12.27
CA ALA A 135 -6.64 20.61 12.09
C ALA A 135 -7.24 20.34 10.70
N THR A 136 -8.18 21.19 10.25
CA THR A 136 -8.80 21.08 8.93
C THR A 136 -7.76 21.19 7.81
N VAL A 137 -6.84 22.15 7.92
CA VAL A 137 -5.75 22.32 6.94
C VAL A 137 -4.84 21.10 6.93
N PHE A 138 -4.45 20.57 8.09
CA PHE A 138 -3.63 19.37 8.16
C PHE A 138 -4.31 18.14 7.54
N ILE A 139 -5.62 17.97 7.75
CA ILE A 139 -6.38 16.87 7.16
C ILE A 139 -6.46 17.04 5.64
N ALA A 140 -6.69 18.25 5.14
CA ALA A 140 -6.67 18.53 3.70
C ALA A 140 -5.29 18.22 3.08
N LEU A 141 -4.20 18.61 3.76
CA LEU A 141 -2.83 18.26 3.38
C LEU A 141 -2.62 16.75 3.40
N SER A 142 -3.17 16.03 4.38
CA SER A 142 -3.10 14.57 4.48
C SER A 142 -3.81 13.87 3.32
N VAL A 143 -5.00 14.33 2.92
CA VAL A 143 -5.69 13.85 1.71
C VAL A 143 -4.82 14.11 0.47
N GLY A 144 -4.23 15.30 0.37
CA GLY A 144 -3.26 15.63 -0.67
C GLY A 144 -2.05 14.69 -0.69
N ALA A 145 -1.52 14.34 0.48
CA ALA A 145 -0.40 13.42 0.63
C ALA A 145 -0.73 12.00 0.16
N LEU A 146 -1.95 11.51 0.41
CA LEU A 146 -2.43 10.21 -0.11
C LEU A 146 -2.50 10.22 -1.65
N PHE A 147 -3.03 11.29 -2.25
CA PHE A 147 -3.08 11.41 -3.71
C PHE A 147 -1.68 11.52 -4.32
N LEU A 148 -0.82 12.39 -3.77
CA LEU A 148 0.52 12.62 -4.27
C LEU A 148 1.39 11.36 -4.11
N GLY A 149 1.30 10.67 -2.97
CA GLY A 149 2.02 9.41 -2.73
C GLY A 149 1.63 8.34 -3.75
N ALA A 150 0.34 8.11 -3.95
CA ALA A 150 -0.12 7.18 -4.98
C ALA A 150 0.32 7.63 -6.40
N ARG A 151 0.29 8.94 -6.69
CA ARG A 151 0.74 9.51 -7.97
C ARG A 151 2.24 9.29 -8.23
N LEU A 152 3.09 9.40 -7.19
CA LEU A 152 4.52 9.13 -7.26
C LEU A 152 4.83 7.66 -7.54
N LEU A 153 3.97 6.75 -7.06
CA LEU A 153 4.02 5.31 -7.35
C LEU A 153 3.46 4.97 -8.75
N GLY A 154 3.13 5.97 -9.57
CA GLY A 154 2.69 5.79 -10.96
C GLY A 154 1.19 5.56 -11.12
N VAL A 155 0.40 5.66 -10.04
CA VAL A 155 -1.06 5.58 -10.13
C VAL A 155 -1.58 6.78 -10.90
N ARG A 156 -2.46 6.54 -11.88
CA ARG A 156 -3.24 7.58 -12.58
C ARG A 156 -4.74 7.30 -12.60
N ASP A 157 -5.12 6.14 -12.10
CA ASP A 157 -6.51 5.70 -12.11
C ASP A 157 -7.27 6.20 -10.89
N ARG A 158 -8.44 6.79 -11.13
CA ARG A 158 -9.29 7.36 -10.07
C ARG A 158 -9.85 6.31 -9.14
N ARG A 159 -10.12 5.09 -9.64
CA ARG A 159 -10.59 3.99 -8.78
C ARG A 159 -9.52 3.57 -7.78
N THR A 160 -8.25 3.56 -8.18
CA THR A 160 -7.14 3.29 -7.26
C THR A 160 -7.04 4.37 -6.18
N TYR A 161 -7.19 5.65 -6.54
CA TYR A 161 -7.25 6.73 -5.54
C TYR A 161 -8.44 6.58 -4.59
N ALA A 162 -9.62 6.24 -5.13
CA ALA A 162 -10.81 5.98 -4.33
C ALA A 162 -10.60 4.80 -3.37
N LEU A 163 -10.01 3.69 -3.82
CA LEU A 163 -9.71 2.53 -2.97
C LEU A 163 -8.71 2.87 -1.85
N VAL A 164 -7.67 3.67 -2.14
CA VAL A 164 -6.73 4.17 -1.13
C VAL A 164 -7.47 4.94 -0.04
N LEU A 165 -8.29 5.91 -0.43
CA LEU A 165 -9.08 6.72 0.50
C LEU A 165 -10.13 5.90 1.26
N MET A 166 -10.75 4.94 0.59
CA MET A 166 -11.77 4.06 1.16
C MET A 166 -11.19 2.96 2.03
N SER A 167 -9.87 2.76 2.09
CA SER A 167 -9.32 1.83 3.07
C SER A 167 -9.63 2.35 4.48
N SER A 168 -10.11 1.47 5.36
CA SER A 168 -10.52 1.88 6.70
C SER A 168 -9.35 2.47 7.50
N CYS A 169 -8.14 1.97 7.27
CA CYS A 169 -6.92 2.50 7.88
C CYS A 169 -6.62 3.95 7.43
N ALA A 170 -6.95 4.31 6.17
CA ALA A 170 -6.85 5.69 5.70
C ALA A 170 -7.90 6.59 6.34
N LEU A 171 -9.16 6.14 6.38
CA LEU A 171 -10.23 6.88 7.03
C LEU A 171 -9.92 7.12 8.50
N THR A 172 -9.52 6.08 9.23
CA THR A 172 -9.14 6.19 10.65
C THR A 172 -7.96 7.14 10.82
N GLY A 173 -6.95 7.07 9.94
CA GLY A 173 -5.82 7.99 9.96
C GLY A 173 -6.20 9.45 9.75
N LEU A 174 -7.20 9.72 8.89
CA LEU A 174 -7.74 11.05 8.64
C LEU A 174 -8.67 11.53 9.77
N GLN A 175 -9.50 10.64 10.34
CA GLN A 175 -10.36 10.93 11.48
C GLN A 175 -9.56 11.43 12.68
N MET A 176 -8.46 10.75 12.97
CA MET A 176 -7.58 11.10 14.09
C MET A 176 -6.64 12.26 13.75
N GLY A 177 -6.36 12.52 12.47
CA GLY A 177 -5.39 13.53 12.06
C GLY A 177 -3.94 13.09 12.29
N THR A 178 -3.64 11.83 11.96
CA THR A 178 -2.32 11.22 12.23
C THR A 178 -1.28 11.58 11.16
N LEU A 179 0.01 11.42 11.49
CA LEU A 179 1.11 11.61 10.53
C LEU A 179 1.17 10.56 9.40
N ASN A 180 0.35 9.51 9.43
CA ASN A 180 0.54 8.37 8.54
C ASN A 180 0.34 8.67 7.06
N ALA A 181 -0.54 9.61 6.71
CA ALA A 181 -0.69 10.03 5.31
C ALA A 181 0.59 10.69 4.77
N VAL A 182 1.25 11.52 5.60
CA VAL A 182 2.53 12.16 5.27
C VAL A 182 3.65 11.11 5.23
N LEU A 183 3.67 10.16 6.16
CA LEU A 183 4.62 9.04 6.14
C LEU A 183 4.44 8.15 4.90
N PHE A 184 3.21 7.87 4.48
CA PHE A 184 2.92 7.18 3.23
C PHE A 184 3.46 7.93 2.01
N LEU A 185 3.27 9.26 1.96
CA LEU A 185 3.90 10.10 0.93
C LEU A 185 5.43 10.00 0.97
N GLY A 186 6.04 10.08 2.15
CA GLY A 186 7.49 9.95 2.34
C GLY A 186 8.03 8.60 1.86
N LEU A 187 7.34 7.51 2.19
CA LEU A 187 7.63 6.15 1.73
C LEU A 187 7.47 6.01 0.21
N ALA A 188 6.40 6.57 -0.36
CA ALA A 188 6.17 6.58 -1.80
C ALA A 188 7.24 7.39 -2.55
N ALA A 189 7.63 8.56 -2.02
CA ALA A 189 8.69 9.40 -2.54
C ALA A 189 10.04 8.69 -2.43
N LEU A 190 10.32 8.04 -1.30
CA LEU A 190 11.52 7.25 -1.09
C LEU A 190 11.65 6.14 -2.14
N TRP A 191 10.57 5.41 -2.41
CA TRP A 191 10.53 4.44 -3.51
C TRP A 191 10.78 5.09 -4.87
N HIS A 192 10.11 6.22 -5.16
CA HIS A 192 10.24 6.92 -6.44
C HIS A 192 11.67 7.44 -6.69
N PHE A 193 12.30 8.01 -5.67
CA PHE A 193 13.64 8.62 -5.74
C PHE A 193 14.77 7.69 -5.27
N ARG A 194 14.51 6.38 -5.11
CA ARG A 194 15.46 5.40 -4.55
C ARG A 194 16.83 5.35 -5.23
N ASP A 195 16.90 5.69 -6.51
CA ASP A 195 18.15 5.67 -7.27
C ASP A 195 18.94 7.00 -7.17
N ARG A 196 18.42 7.99 -6.43
CA ARG A 196 19.09 9.26 -6.11
C ARG A 196 19.56 9.22 -4.65
N PRO A 197 20.86 8.98 -4.38
CA PRO A 197 21.31 8.61 -3.04
C PRO A 197 21.02 9.67 -1.98
N VAL A 198 21.23 10.95 -2.30
CA VAL A 198 20.95 12.05 -1.35
C VAL A 198 19.45 12.16 -1.07
N ALA A 199 18.62 12.22 -2.12
CA ALA A 199 17.17 12.35 -1.97
C ALA A 199 16.57 11.14 -1.22
N ALA A 200 16.95 9.92 -1.61
CA ALA A 200 16.51 8.70 -0.92
C ALA A 200 16.98 8.67 0.54
N GLY A 201 18.24 9.05 0.81
CA GLY A 201 18.78 9.09 2.17
C GLY A 201 18.04 10.08 3.07
N VAL A 202 17.82 11.31 2.59
CA VAL A 202 17.10 12.36 3.34
C VAL A 202 15.63 11.96 3.56
N LEU A 203 14.96 11.41 2.55
CA LEU A 203 13.57 10.93 2.69
C LEU A 203 13.47 9.79 3.71
N ALA A 204 14.39 8.82 3.67
CA ALA A 204 14.46 7.74 4.66
C ALA A 204 14.71 8.28 6.07
N ALA A 205 15.64 9.23 6.22
CA ALA A 205 15.90 9.88 7.50
C ALA A 205 14.66 10.60 8.05
N GLY A 206 13.94 11.34 7.20
CA GLY A 206 12.73 12.04 7.58
C GLY A 206 11.62 11.11 8.06
N VAL A 207 11.33 10.01 7.35
CA VAL A 207 10.28 9.06 7.78
C VAL A 207 10.67 8.28 9.04
N ILE A 208 11.95 7.90 9.17
CA ILE A 208 12.46 7.20 10.36
C ILE A 208 12.40 8.13 11.57
N TYR A 209 12.89 9.37 11.44
CA TYR A 209 12.88 10.33 12.53
C TYR A 209 11.44 10.72 12.91
N ALA A 210 10.54 10.93 11.95
CA ALA A 210 9.14 11.22 12.24
C ALA A 210 8.44 10.06 12.97
N LYS A 211 8.86 8.81 12.74
CA LYS A 211 8.27 7.63 13.38
C LYS A 211 9.32 6.52 13.53
N LEU A 212 9.97 6.48 14.69
CA LEU A 212 11.17 5.66 14.94
C LEU A 212 11.01 4.16 14.63
N PHE A 213 9.80 3.59 14.74
CA PHE A 213 9.57 2.19 14.39
C PHE A 213 9.84 1.88 12.90
N LEU A 214 9.88 2.88 12.02
CA LEU A 214 10.23 2.74 10.61
C LEU A 214 11.73 2.56 10.35
N ALA A 215 12.58 2.52 11.38
CA ALA A 215 14.03 2.27 11.26
C ALA A 215 14.41 1.10 10.32
N PRO A 216 13.68 -0.05 10.27
CA PRO A 216 14.00 -1.14 9.35
C PRO A 216 13.98 -0.75 7.86
N VAL A 217 13.32 0.34 7.46
CA VAL A 217 13.35 0.86 6.07
C VAL A 217 14.78 1.21 5.63
N TRP A 218 15.66 1.60 6.55
CA TRP A 218 17.08 1.81 6.27
C TRP A 218 17.76 0.55 5.74
N LEU A 219 17.41 -0.64 6.28
CA LEU A 219 17.96 -1.91 5.86
C LEU A 219 17.64 -2.20 4.39
N TRP A 220 16.50 -1.77 3.87
CA TRP A 220 16.18 -1.93 2.46
C TRP A 220 17.20 -1.19 1.58
N LEU A 221 17.65 0.02 1.94
CA LEU A 221 18.68 0.74 1.19
C LEU A 221 20.02 -0.01 1.22
N VAL A 222 20.44 -0.49 2.39
CA VAL A 222 21.72 -1.21 2.56
C VAL A 222 21.70 -2.55 1.82
N LEU A 223 20.66 -3.35 2.06
CA LEU A 223 20.50 -4.67 1.47
C LEU A 223 20.28 -4.60 -0.04
N THR A 224 19.69 -3.51 -0.54
CA THR A 224 19.64 -3.24 -1.99
C THR A 224 20.92 -2.62 -2.57
N ARG A 225 22.06 -2.71 -1.87
CA ARG A 225 23.36 -2.14 -2.27
C ARG A 225 23.34 -0.65 -2.58
N ARG A 226 22.33 0.09 -2.10
CA ARG A 226 22.27 1.55 -2.16
C ARG A 226 23.01 2.13 -0.96
N THR A 227 24.24 1.70 -0.75
CA THR A 227 25.05 2.03 0.43
C THR A 227 25.26 3.54 0.60
N LYS A 228 25.41 4.28 -0.50
CA LYS A 228 25.46 5.76 -0.47
C LYS A 228 24.17 6.36 0.11
N ALA A 229 23.01 5.87 -0.31
CA ALA A 229 21.72 6.32 0.23
C ALA A 229 21.58 5.93 1.71
N GLY A 230 21.99 4.71 2.07
CA GLY A 230 22.01 4.24 3.46
C GLY A 230 22.93 5.07 4.35
N ALA A 231 24.11 5.47 3.86
CA ALA A 231 25.04 6.34 4.58
C ALA A 231 24.47 7.74 4.78
N VAL A 232 23.87 8.34 3.75
CA VAL A 232 23.17 9.63 3.87
C VAL A 232 22.03 9.52 4.88
N ALA A 233 21.21 8.47 4.81
CA ALA A 233 20.13 8.26 5.78
C ALA A 233 20.67 8.18 7.21
N ALA A 234 21.71 7.38 7.46
CA ALA A 234 22.32 7.25 8.77
C ALA A 234 22.89 8.58 9.28
N ALA A 235 23.59 9.32 8.42
CA ALA A 235 24.15 10.63 8.76
C ALA A 235 23.05 11.65 9.11
N PHE A 236 21.97 11.73 8.33
CA PHE A 236 20.87 12.65 8.59
C PHE A 236 20.03 12.25 9.82
N VAL A 237 19.79 10.96 10.06
CA VAL A 237 19.16 10.50 11.31
C VAL A 237 20.05 10.86 12.50
N GLY A 238 21.35 10.59 12.43
CA GLY A 238 22.31 10.95 13.46
C GLY A 238 22.33 12.46 13.73
N LEU A 239 22.31 13.29 12.69
CA LEU A 239 22.21 14.74 12.81
C LEU A 239 20.92 15.18 13.50
N LEU A 240 19.76 14.67 13.05
CA LEU A 240 18.47 15.02 13.65
C LEU A 240 18.39 14.61 15.13
N LEU A 241 18.93 13.44 15.48
CA LEU A 241 19.03 12.99 16.87
C LEU A 241 20.00 13.85 17.69
N ALA A 242 21.16 14.22 17.14
CA ALA A 242 22.12 15.10 17.81
C ALA A 242 21.52 16.49 18.07
N VAL A 243 20.85 17.08 17.07
CA VAL A 243 20.14 18.36 17.23
C VAL A 243 19.02 18.21 18.26
N THR A 244 18.30 17.09 18.27
CA THR A 244 17.28 16.79 19.29
C THR A 244 17.90 16.77 20.69
N GLU A 245 19.00 16.06 20.90
CA GLU A 245 19.66 16.00 22.20
C GLU A 245 20.15 17.37 22.69
N LEU A 246 20.61 18.22 21.76
CA LEU A 246 21.10 19.56 22.09
C LEU A 246 19.97 20.58 22.37
N THR A 247 18.78 20.38 21.82
CA THR A 247 17.70 21.40 21.83
C THR A 247 16.45 20.98 22.58
N SER A 248 16.24 19.68 22.79
CA SER A 248 15.06 19.14 23.45
C SER A 248 15.08 19.47 24.93
N PRO A 249 13.93 19.84 25.53
CA PRO A 249 13.81 20.04 26.97
C PRO A 249 13.94 18.73 27.77
N VAL A 250 13.87 17.57 27.10
CA VAL A 250 14.08 16.26 27.70
C VAL A 250 15.22 15.54 26.99
N GLY A 251 16.17 15.00 27.75
CA GLY A 251 17.27 14.21 27.21
C GLY A 251 16.82 12.85 26.68
N THR A 252 17.65 12.22 25.83
CA THR A 252 17.33 10.95 25.14
C THR A 252 16.92 9.84 26.11
N ARG A 253 17.61 9.67 27.25
CA ARG A 253 17.29 8.59 28.21
C ARG A 253 15.88 8.75 28.79
N THR A 254 15.50 9.97 29.15
CA THR A 254 14.16 10.29 29.65
C THR A 254 13.11 10.06 28.59
N TYR A 255 13.37 10.50 27.35
CA TYR A 255 12.48 10.27 26.21
C TYR A 255 12.26 8.77 25.94
N LEU A 256 13.33 7.98 25.89
CA LEU A 256 13.23 6.52 25.73
C LEU A 256 12.50 5.85 26.90
N GLY A 257 12.69 6.35 28.13
CA GLY A 257 11.93 5.91 29.31
C GLY A 257 10.43 6.15 29.15
N MET A 258 10.03 7.35 28.67
CA MET A 258 8.63 7.65 28.37
C MET A 258 8.05 6.74 27.30
N LEU A 259 8.80 6.47 26.22
CA LEU A 259 8.37 5.51 25.19
C LEU A 259 8.22 4.09 25.73
N GLY A 260 9.08 3.68 26.66
CA GLY A 260 9.00 2.38 27.32
C GLY A 260 7.77 2.25 28.22
N VAL A 261 7.40 3.30 28.96
CA VAL A 261 6.16 3.36 29.74
C VAL A 261 4.95 3.31 28.80
N LEU A 262 4.93 4.16 27.78
CA LEU A 262 3.85 4.18 26.78
C LEU A 262 3.68 2.81 26.11
N ALA A 263 4.77 2.14 25.75
CA ALA A 263 4.72 0.79 25.18
C ALA A 263 4.07 -0.22 26.13
N ARG A 264 4.35 -0.14 27.43
CA ARG A 264 3.73 -1.02 28.43
C ARG A 264 2.22 -0.84 28.53
N GLU A 265 1.77 0.40 28.53
CA GLU A 265 0.35 0.73 28.67
C GLU A 265 -0.44 0.52 27.36
N GLU A 266 0.13 0.88 26.21
CA GLU A 266 -0.59 0.91 24.94
C GLU A 266 -0.47 -0.38 24.12
N ALA A 267 0.61 -1.16 24.28
CA ALA A 267 0.75 -2.40 23.50
C ALA A 267 -0.44 -3.36 23.68
N PRO A 268 -0.96 -3.62 24.90
CA PRO A 268 -2.12 -4.50 25.09
C PRO A 268 -3.41 -3.98 24.42
N LEU A 269 -3.47 -2.68 24.12
CA LEU A 269 -4.62 -2.01 23.49
C LEU A 269 -4.54 -2.03 21.96
N GLY A 270 -3.35 -2.23 21.40
CA GLY A 270 -3.07 -2.14 19.97
C GLY A 270 -3.23 -3.44 19.19
N LEU A 271 -2.85 -3.38 17.91
CA LEU A 271 -2.83 -4.47 16.93
C LEU A 271 -1.43 -5.08 16.75
N SER A 272 -0.47 -4.76 17.62
CA SER A 272 0.90 -5.24 17.50
C SER A 272 1.01 -6.72 17.86
N LEU A 273 2.02 -7.41 17.30
CA LEU A 273 2.34 -8.76 17.73
C LEU A 273 2.75 -8.80 19.22
N THR A 274 3.44 -7.76 19.70
CA THR A 274 3.74 -7.62 21.13
C THR A 274 2.47 -7.59 21.97
N GLY A 275 1.49 -6.75 21.61
CA GLY A 275 0.20 -6.67 22.29
C GLY A 275 -0.58 -7.99 22.26
N LEU A 276 -0.58 -8.67 21.11
CA LEU A 276 -1.16 -9.99 20.96
C LEU A 276 -0.57 -10.97 21.97
N LEU A 277 0.76 -11.06 22.03
CA LEU A 277 1.47 -11.98 22.92
C LEU A 277 1.26 -11.63 24.40
N VAL A 278 1.27 -10.35 24.76
CA VAL A 278 0.97 -9.90 26.13
C VAL A 278 -0.44 -10.28 26.56
N ASN A 279 -1.43 -10.11 25.67
CA ASN A 279 -2.81 -10.53 25.94
C ASN A 279 -3.00 -12.07 26.01
N THR A 280 -1.99 -12.86 25.60
CA THR A 280 -1.95 -14.32 25.82
C THR A 280 -1.20 -14.73 27.09
N GLY A 281 -0.76 -13.78 27.91
CA GLY A 281 -0.11 -14.02 29.20
C GLY A 281 1.43 -13.91 29.18
N LEU A 282 2.06 -13.57 28.05
CA LEU A 282 3.51 -13.36 28.02
C LEU A 282 3.89 -12.02 28.67
N GLY A 283 5.01 -12.01 29.41
CA GLY A 283 5.60 -10.76 29.89
C GLY A 283 6.02 -9.83 28.74
N MET A 284 5.91 -8.52 28.93
CA MET A 284 6.17 -7.50 27.91
C MET A 284 7.54 -7.63 27.24
N ASP A 285 8.59 -7.88 28.02
CA ASP A 285 9.95 -7.99 27.50
C ASP A 285 10.12 -9.22 26.58
N VAL A 286 9.58 -10.38 27.02
CA VAL A 286 9.59 -11.61 26.24
C VAL A 286 8.78 -11.43 24.95
N ALA A 287 7.57 -10.89 25.05
CA ALA A 287 6.70 -10.60 23.91
C ALA A 287 7.38 -9.66 22.90
N THR A 288 8.10 -8.64 23.37
CA THR A 288 8.85 -7.70 22.52
C THR A 288 9.98 -8.38 21.78
N TRP A 289 10.77 -9.24 22.46
CA TRP A 289 11.86 -9.96 21.81
C TRP A 289 11.38 -11.00 20.81
N VAL A 290 10.29 -11.73 21.12
CA VAL A 290 9.65 -12.64 20.17
C VAL A 290 9.18 -11.87 18.93
N ALA A 291 8.52 -10.72 19.11
CA ALA A 291 8.06 -9.91 17.98
C ALA A 291 9.23 -9.43 17.10
N ARG A 292 10.35 -9.00 17.71
CA ARG A 292 11.59 -8.64 16.98
C ARG A 292 12.19 -9.83 16.24
N ALA A 293 12.22 -11.01 16.85
CA ALA A 293 12.71 -12.23 16.19
C ALA A 293 11.86 -12.59 14.96
N VAL A 294 10.53 -12.50 15.07
CA VAL A 294 9.61 -12.70 13.94
C VAL A 294 9.83 -11.64 12.86
N ALA A 295 10.06 -10.38 13.23
CA ALA A 295 10.38 -9.31 12.27
C ALA A 295 11.69 -9.59 11.51
N VAL A 296 12.72 -10.09 12.19
CA VAL A 296 13.98 -10.53 11.55
C VAL A 296 13.72 -11.69 10.59
N ALA A 297 12.92 -12.69 10.99
CA ALA A 297 12.55 -13.80 10.12
C ALA A 297 11.82 -13.31 8.86
N VAL A 298 10.87 -12.38 9.00
CA VAL A 298 10.18 -11.73 7.87
C VAL A 298 11.17 -11.04 6.93
N LEU A 299 12.16 -10.31 7.46
CA LEU A 299 13.21 -9.67 6.65
C LEU A 299 14.06 -10.69 5.90
N VAL A 300 14.50 -11.75 6.59
CA VAL A 300 15.31 -12.82 5.98
C VAL A 300 14.53 -13.49 4.87
N VAL A 301 13.27 -13.86 5.09
CA VAL A 301 12.41 -14.43 4.03
C VAL A 301 12.26 -13.46 2.86
N ALA A 302 12.03 -12.17 3.12
CA ALA A 302 11.92 -11.17 2.05
C ALA A 302 13.23 -10.99 1.26
N ALA A 303 14.39 -11.06 1.94
CA ALA A 303 15.72 -10.96 1.36
C ALA A 303 16.09 -12.19 0.54
N LEU A 304 15.85 -13.40 1.08
CA LEU A 304 16.07 -14.68 0.40
C LEU A 304 15.13 -14.85 -0.79
N ALA A 305 13.89 -14.39 -0.64
CA ALA A 305 12.97 -14.34 -1.76
C ALA A 305 13.49 -13.39 -2.83
N GLY A 306 14.08 -12.24 -2.47
CA GLY A 306 14.71 -11.28 -3.40
C GLY A 306 15.63 -11.96 -4.42
N ASP A 307 15.37 -11.78 -5.74
CA ASP A 307 16.29 -12.21 -6.81
C ASP A 307 17.52 -11.28 -6.85
N TRP A 308 18.31 -11.32 -5.78
CA TRP A 308 19.37 -10.38 -5.47
C TRP A 308 20.68 -10.57 -6.26
N PRO A 309 21.13 -11.79 -6.64
CA PRO A 309 22.48 -11.94 -7.16
C PRO A 309 22.65 -11.52 -8.63
N ARG A 310 21.61 -11.08 -9.35
CA ARG A 310 21.75 -10.70 -10.77
C ARG A 310 21.90 -9.17 -10.92
N PRO A 311 23.09 -8.66 -11.31
CA PRO A 311 23.35 -7.23 -11.49
C PRO A 311 22.63 -6.59 -12.68
N ARG A 312 21.83 -7.36 -13.44
CA ARG A 312 21.12 -6.86 -14.62
C ARG A 312 19.73 -6.35 -14.22
N ARG A 313 19.66 -5.04 -13.97
CA ARG A 313 18.49 -4.15 -14.11
C ARG A 313 17.13 -4.84 -13.93
N GLY A 314 16.65 -4.94 -12.69
CA GLY A 314 15.25 -5.29 -12.43
C GLY A 314 14.98 -6.35 -11.35
N GLY A 315 15.96 -6.70 -10.51
CA GLY A 315 15.75 -7.58 -9.36
C GLY A 315 14.58 -7.11 -8.49
N ASN A 316 13.84 -8.06 -7.91
CA ASN A 316 12.55 -7.82 -7.25
C ASN A 316 12.71 -7.19 -5.84
N GLU A 317 13.32 -6.00 -5.78
CA GLU A 317 13.53 -5.18 -4.58
C GLU A 317 12.22 -4.74 -3.90
N ARG A 318 11.09 -4.91 -4.59
CA ARG A 318 9.73 -4.65 -4.08
C ARG A 318 9.41 -5.54 -2.89
N MET A 319 9.85 -6.80 -2.94
CA MET A 319 9.67 -7.74 -1.85
C MET A 319 10.42 -7.29 -0.60
N LEU A 320 11.68 -6.87 -0.77
CA LEU A 320 12.48 -6.43 0.35
C LEU A 320 11.94 -5.11 0.94
N TYR A 321 11.48 -4.20 0.08
CA TYR A 321 10.78 -2.99 0.51
C TYR A 321 9.52 -3.31 1.34
N ALA A 322 8.66 -4.20 0.84
CA ALA A 322 7.49 -4.67 1.57
C ALA A 322 7.88 -5.38 2.89
N GLY A 323 8.91 -6.22 2.85
CA GLY A 323 9.46 -6.93 4.00
C GLY A 323 9.94 -5.98 5.09
N THR A 324 10.62 -4.88 4.74
CA THR A 324 11.07 -3.89 5.73
C THR A 324 9.92 -3.16 6.42
N LEU A 325 8.85 -2.84 5.69
CA LEU A 325 7.66 -2.22 6.29
C LEU A 325 6.87 -3.20 7.14
N ALA A 326 6.74 -4.44 6.69
CA ALA A 326 6.14 -5.51 7.49
C ALA A 326 6.94 -5.75 8.78
N ALA A 327 8.27 -5.83 8.69
CA ALA A 327 9.15 -5.99 9.84
C ALA A 327 9.07 -4.80 10.80
N ALA A 328 8.97 -3.57 10.29
CA ALA A 328 8.76 -2.38 11.09
C ALA A 328 7.46 -2.45 11.91
N LEU A 329 6.36 -2.89 11.30
CA LEU A 329 5.08 -3.07 11.99
C LEU A 329 5.14 -4.23 13.00
N VAL A 330 5.73 -5.37 12.62
CA VAL A 330 5.82 -6.55 13.49
C VAL A 330 6.72 -6.29 14.70
N ALA A 331 7.85 -5.59 14.53
CA ALA A 331 8.78 -5.26 15.61
C ALA A 331 8.28 -4.14 16.53
N SER A 332 7.28 -3.36 16.09
CA SER A 332 6.77 -2.24 16.87
C SER A 332 5.91 -2.75 18.04
N PRO A 333 6.20 -2.34 19.29
CA PRO A 333 5.38 -2.75 20.43
C PRO A 333 3.97 -2.13 20.36
N ILE A 334 3.83 -0.97 19.71
CA ILE A 334 2.56 -0.27 19.51
C ILE A 334 2.27 -0.21 18.02
N VAL A 335 1.16 -0.80 17.60
CA VAL A 335 0.63 -0.67 16.23
C VAL A 335 -0.84 -0.34 16.33
N TRP A 336 -1.22 0.85 15.89
CA TRP A 336 -2.62 1.22 15.76
C TRP A 336 -3.14 0.87 14.37
N SER A 337 -4.46 0.75 14.25
CA SER A 337 -5.16 0.44 13.00
C SER A 337 -4.75 1.31 11.81
N HIS A 338 -4.58 2.61 12.05
CA HIS A 338 -4.20 3.57 11.03
C HIS A 338 -2.73 3.41 10.58
N TYR A 339 -1.88 2.66 11.28
CA TYR A 339 -0.50 2.37 10.86
C TYR A 339 -0.45 1.42 9.67
N LEU A 340 -1.48 0.57 9.53
CA LEU A 340 -1.61 -0.34 8.39
C LEU A 340 -1.77 0.42 7.06
N LEU A 341 -2.11 1.72 7.09
CA LEU A 341 -2.07 2.60 5.92
C LEU A 341 -0.70 2.54 5.21
N LEU A 342 0.39 2.41 5.95
CA LEU A 342 1.75 2.38 5.38
C LEU A 342 1.96 1.17 4.44
N LEU A 343 1.16 0.10 4.57
CA LEU A 343 1.17 -1.05 3.67
C LEU A 343 0.63 -0.72 2.27
N LEU A 344 -0.09 0.39 2.09
CA LEU A 344 -0.51 0.84 0.77
C LEU A 344 0.69 1.10 -0.15
N ALA A 345 1.81 1.59 0.38
CA ALA A 345 3.01 1.86 -0.42
C ALA A 345 3.56 0.58 -1.08
N PRO A 346 3.89 -0.51 -0.34
CA PRO A 346 4.34 -1.75 -0.95
C PRO A 346 3.26 -2.43 -1.80
N ILE A 347 1.96 -2.33 -1.44
CA ILE A 347 0.87 -2.88 -2.27
C ILE A 347 0.86 -2.24 -3.67
N LEU A 348 0.92 -0.91 -3.73
CA LEU A 348 0.92 -0.15 -4.98
C LEU A 348 2.20 -0.40 -5.81
N VAL A 349 3.33 -0.54 -5.13
CA VAL A 349 4.62 -0.88 -5.76
C VAL A 349 4.63 -2.29 -6.35
N SER A 350 4.10 -3.27 -5.62
CA SER A 350 4.13 -4.68 -6.02
C SER A 350 3.17 -4.99 -7.16
N ALA A 351 2.02 -4.32 -7.23
CA ALA A 351 0.96 -4.62 -8.19
C ALA A 351 0.51 -3.40 -9.03
N PRO A 352 1.41 -2.72 -9.76
CA PRO A 352 1.08 -1.46 -10.47
C PRO A 352 0.01 -1.64 -11.56
N ARG A 353 -0.19 -2.87 -12.06
CA ARG A 353 -1.17 -3.21 -13.09
C ARG A 353 -2.44 -3.89 -12.57
N SER A 354 -2.40 -4.43 -11.34
CA SER A 354 -3.52 -5.20 -10.78
C SER A 354 -4.12 -4.46 -9.59
N ARG A 355 -5.42 -4.21 -9.63
CA ARG A 355 -6.16 -3.60 -8.53
C ARG A 355 -6.54 -4.59 -7.44
N ILE A 356 -6.46 -5.90 -7.71
CA ILE A 356 -6.93 -6.95 -6.80
C ILE A 356 -6.32 -6.83 -5.40
N PRO A 357 -4.99 -6.63 -5.23
CA PRO A 357 -4.41 -6.57 -3.89
C PRO A 357 -4.88 -5.36 -3.11
N LEU A 358 -5.04 -4.22 -3.79
CA LEU A 358 -5.60 -3.02 -3.18
C LEU A 358 -7.08 -3.20 -2.83
N ILE A 359 -7.85 -3.88 -3.66
CA ILE A 359 -9.25 -4.22 -3.37
C ILE A 359 -9.34 -5.10 -2.13
N VAL A 360 -8.55 -6.19 -2.09
CA VAL A 360 -8.51 -7.11 -0.95
C VAL A 360 -8.09 -6.37 0.30
N PHE A 361 -7.04 -5.54 0.24
CA PHE A 361 -6.62 -4.71 1.37
C PHE A 361 -7.71 -3.75 1.83
N THR A 362 -8.36 -3.05 0.89
CA THR A 362 -9.44 -2.11 1.18
C THR A 362 -10.58 -2.84 1.88
N VAL A 363 -11.10 -3.92 1.31
CA VAL A 363 -12.19 -4.70 1.91
C VAL A 363 -11.78 -5.28 3.26
N ALA A 364 -10.63 -5.97 3.33
CA ALA A 364 -10.13 -6.58 4.57
C ALA A 364 -9.94 -5.54 5.67
N SER A 365 -9.45 -4.34 5.36
CA SER A 365 -9.23 -3.30 6.35
C SER A 365 -10.50 -2.92 7.11
N TRP A 366 -11.69 -2.98 6.48
CA TRP A 366 -12.98 -2.71 7.13
C TRP A 366 -13.42 -3.80 8.11
N PHE A 367 -13.03 -5.04 7.84
CA PHE A 367 -13.27 -6.18 8.73
C PHE A 367 -12.28 -6.20 9.89
N VAL A 368 -11.02 -5.84 9.65
CA VAL A 368 -10.00 -5.76 10.72
C VAL A 368 -10.34 -4.59 11.65
N VAL A 369 -10.64 -3.42 11.09
CA VAL A 369 -11.00 -2.22 11.86
C VAL A 369 -12.06 -1.45 11.12
N THR A 370 -13.21 -1.23 11.73
CA THR A 370 -14.18 -0.26 11.21
C THR A 370 -13.77 1.16 11.65
N PRO A 371 -13.90 2.20 10.79
CA PRO A 371 -13.54 3.56 11.18
C PRO A 371 -14.23 4.00 12.48
N HIS A 372 -13.60 4.88 13.25
CA HIS A 372 -14.09 5.24 14.58
C HIS A 372 -15.51 5.81 14.54
N ARG A 373 -16.33 5.38 15.51
CA ARG A 373 -17.77 5.73 15.66
C ARG A 373 -18.58 5.62 14.37
N THR A 374 -18.27 4.66 13.52
CA THR A 374 -19.10 4.37 12.34
C THR A 374 -20.44 3.81 12.80
N GLY A 375 -21.49 4.63 12.78
CA GLY A 375 -22.86 4.17 12.98
C GLY A 375 -23.36 3.33 11.79
N PRO A 376 -24.57 2.74 11.87
CA PRO A 376 -25.12 1.90 10.81
C PRO A 376 -25.12 2.58 9.43
N VAL A 377 -25.44 3.87 9.36
CA VAL A 377 -25.44 4.66 8.11
C VAL A 377 -24.04 4.74 7.51
N GLY A 378 -23.02 5.05 8.31
CA GLY A 378 -21.64 5.11 7.84
C GLY A 378 -21.13 3.74 7.39
N PHE A 379 -21.55 2.66 8.06
CA PHE A 379 -21.15 1.30 7.69
C PHE A 379 -21.75 0.90 6.34
N VAL A 380 -23.06 1.09 6.17
CA VAL A 380 -23.78 0.81 4.91
C VAL A 380 -23.23 1.67 3.77
N THR A 381 -22.97 2.96 4.02
CA THR A 381 -22.37 3.87 3.02
C THR A 381 -21.01 3.36 2.57
N GLY A 382 -20.16 2.92 3.50
CA GLY A 382 -18.83 2.38 3.22
C GLY A 382 -18.90 1.13 2.35
N ILE A 383 -19.73 0.16 2.74
CA ILE A 383 -19.96 -1.08 1.98
C ILE A 383 -20.49 -0.78 0.58
N ALA A 384 -21.45 0.14 0.44
CA ALA A 384 -22.02 0.51 -0.84
C ALA A 384 -20.95 1.07 -1.79
N ILE A 385 -20.14 2.02 -1.31
CA ILE A 385 -19.05 2.62 -2.10
C ILE A 385 -18.02 1.55 -2.50
N ILE A 386 -17.59 0.72 -1.56
CA ILE A 386 -16.60 -0.35 -1.83
C ILE A 386 -17.15 -1.36 -2.82
N SER A 387 -18.43 -1.74 -2.73
CA SER A 387 -19.07 -2.65 -3.66
C SER A 387 -19.05 -2.09 -5.09
N VAL A 388 -19.37 -0.80 -5.26
CA VAL A 388 -19.29 -0.11 -6.56
C VAL A 388 -17.86 -0.07 -7.10
N LEU A 389 -16.87 0.21 -6.24
CA LEU A 389 -15.47 0.27 -6.63
C LEU A 389 -14.90 -1.10 -7.05
N THR A 390 -15.40 -2.19 -6.47
CA THR A 390 -14.90 -3.55 -6.65
C THR A 390 -15.64 -4.35 -7.73
N ALA A 391 -16.91 -4.04 -8.01
CA ALA A 391 -17.76 -4.73 -8.98
C ALA A 391 -17.11 -4.98 -10.36
N PRO A 392 -16.37 -4.03 -10.98
CA PRO A 392 -15.73 -4.27 -12.29
C PRO A 392 -14.65 -5.36 -12.25
N ALA A 393 -13.92 -5.47 -11.14
CA ALA A 393 -12.89 -6.50 -10.98
C ALA A 393 -13.52 -7.89 -10.81
N VAL A 394 -14.60 -7.96 -10.03
CA VAL A 394 -15.38 -9.20 -9.82
C VAL A 394 -16.01 -9.67 -11.14
N GLY A 395 -16.65 -8.76 -11.88
CA GLY A 395 -17.26 -9.09 -13.17
C GLY A 395 -16.25 -9.60 -14.20
N HIS A 396 -15.05 -9.03 -14.25
CA HIS A 396 -13.98 -9.52 -15.12
C HIS A 396 -13.53 -10.93 -14.72
N ALA A 397 -13.33 -11.19 -13.43
CA ALA A 397 -12.93 -12.50 -12.93
C ALA A 397 -13.97 -13.59 -13.25
N VAL A 398 -15.26 -13.29 -13.04
CA VAL A 398 -16.38 -14.20 -13.35
C VAL A 398 -16.42 -14.49 -14.86
N LYS A 399 -16.36 -13.46 -15.72
CA LYS A 399 -16.38 -13.63 -17.18
C LYS A 399 -15.21 -14.47 -17.69
N THR A 400 -14.02 -14.30 -17.11
CA THR A 400 -12.85 -15.12 -17.49
C THR A 400 -12.99 -16.59 -17.09
N ARG A 401 -13.66 -16.91 -15.97
CA ARG A 401 -13.93 -18.29 -15.57
C ARG A 401 -14.97 -18.95 -16.48
N ILE A 402 -16.07 -18.24 -16.77
CA ILE A 402 -17.13 -18.76 -17.65
C ILE A 402 -16.58 -19.10 -19.04
N ARG A 403 -15.74 -18.23 -19.62
CA ARG A 403 -15.11 -18.49 -20.93
C ARG A 403 -14.19 -19.71 -20.92
N ARG A 404 -13.47 -19.98 -19.83
CA ARG A 404 -12.63 -21.19 -19.73
C ARG A 404 -13.48 -22.45 -19.61
N GLY A 405 -14.51 -22.42 -18.75
CA GLY A 405 -15.42 -23.56 -18.59
C GLY A 405 -16.17 -23.96 -19.87
N HIS A 406 -16.48 -23.00 -20.75
CA HIS A 406 -17.14 -23.29 -22.03
C HIS A 406 -16.19 -23.91 -23.07
N ILE A 407 -14.89 -23.62 -23.01
CA ILE A 407 -13.89 -24.21 -23.92
C ILE A 407 -13.58 -25.66 -23.53
N ASP A 408 -13.57 -25.97 -22.24
CA ASP A 408 -13.25 -27.31 -21.74
C ASP A 408 -14.44 -28.29 -21.85
N GLY A 409 -15.67 -27.79 -22.03
CA GLY A 409 -16.90 -28.61 -22.13
C GLY A 409 -17.37 -28.94 -23.56
N GLY A 410 -16.71 -28.41 -24.59
CA GLY A 410 -17.18 -28.49 -25.99
C GLY A 410 -16.59 -29.61 -26.85
N THR A 411 -15.71 -30.46 -26.32
CA THR A 411 -14.97 -31.47 -27.12
C THR A 411 -15.23 -32.92 -26.72
N ALA A 412 -16.29 -33.21 -25.96
CA ALA A 412 -16.54 -34.57 -25.45
C ALA A 412 -17.58 -35.39 -26.23
N ASP A 413 -18.31 -34.83 -27.21
CA ASP A 413 -19.32 -35.59 -27.96
C ASP A 413 -19.13 -35.41 -29.48
N GLY A 414 -18.51 -36.41 -30.11
CA GLY A 414 -18.18 -36.36 -31.53
C GLY A 414 -17.68 -37.69 -32.11
N GLY A 415 -18.21 -38.82 -31.63
CA GLY A 415 -18.15 -40.13 -32.26
C GLY A 415 -19.27 -40.96 -31.66
N THR A 416 -20.17 -41.61 -32.37
CA THR A 416 -20.16 -42.17 -33.72
C THR A 416 -21.62 -42.32 -34.15
N ALA A 417 -22.01 -41.74 -35.27
CA ALA A 417 -23.28 -42.08 -35.93
C ALA A 417 -22.95 -42.61 -37.33
N GLU A 418 -22.95 -43.95 -37.41
CA GLU A 418 -22.99 -44.71 -38.65
C GLU A 418 -24.14 -44.20 -39.55
N ARG A 419 -23.82 -43.97 -40.83
CA ARG A 419 -24.80 -44.01 -41.91
C ARG A 419 -24.23 -44.89 -43.02
N GLY A 420 -24.72 -46.12 -43.06
CA GLY A 420 -24.60 -47.00 -44.22
C GLY A 420 -25.73 -46.77 -45.22
N THR A 421 -25.36 -46.82 -46.49
CA THR A 421 -26.06 -47.29 -47.71
C THR A 421 -25.05 -46.97 -48.83
N GLY A 422 -24.57 -47.85 -49.70
CA GLY A 422 -25.15 -49.02 -50.34
C GLY A 422 -24.83 -48.89 -51.84
N ASP A 423 -24.31 -49.97 -52.42
CA ASP A 423 -24.16 -50.31 -53.86
C ASP A 423 -23.15 -49.63 -54.80
N GLY A 424 -22.22 -50.47 -55.28
CA GLY A 424 -22.30 -50.98 -56.66
C GLY A 424 -21.33 -50.40 -57.69
N GLY A 425 -20.42 -51.22 -58.23
CA GLY A 425 -19.78 -50.94 -59.54
C GLY A 425 -18.37 -51.49 -59.75
N THR A 426 -18.30 -52.72 -60.25
CA THR A 426 -17.16 -53.43 -60.88
C THR A 426 -16.57 -52.73 -62.12
N VAL A 427 -15.25 -52.86 -62.39
CA VAL A 427 -14.55 -53.13 -63.69
C VAL A 427 -13.05 -53.32 -63.38
N VAL A 428 -12.48 -54.54 -63.42
CA VAL A 428 -11.64 -55.18 -64.48
C VAL A 428 -10.36 -54.44 -64.88
N GLY A 429 -9.22 -55.17 -64.86
CA GLY A 429 -8.05 -54.84 -65.70
C GLY A 429 -6.70 -55.33 -65.18
N ASP A 430 -6.18 -56.39 -65.79
CA ASP A 430 -4.92 -57.10 -65.53
C ASP A 430 -3.62 -56.31 -65.77
N GLY A 431 -2.53 -56.77 -65.15
CA GLY A 431 -1.32 -57.13 -65.92
C GLY A 431 0.03 -56.46 -65.62
N VAL A 432 0.97 -57.30 -65.16
CA VAL A 432 2.36 -57.44 -65.66
C VAL A 432 3.47 -56.46 -65.19
N VAL A 433 4.41 -57.05 -64.41
CA VAL A 433 5.90 -56.99 -64.43
C VAL A 433 6.63 -55.63 -64.50
N GLY A 434 7.59 -55.44 -63.58
CA GLY A 434 8.87 -54.78 -63.93
C GLY A 434 9.52 -54.02 -62.78
N GLY A 435 10.76 -54.39 -62.44
CA GLY A 435 11.55 -53.77 -61.37
C GLY A 435 12.07 -52.36 -61.69
N ALA A 436 12.68 -51.76 -60.66
CA ALA A 436 13.82 -50.82 -60.68
C ALA A 436 13.64 -49.66 -59.70
N ALA A 437 14.72 -49.43 -58.96
CA ALA A 437 14.88 -48.40 -57.94
C ALA A 437 14.82 -46.98 -58.51
N ALA A 438 14.19 -46.06 -57.78
CA ALA A 438 14.50 -44.63 -57.83
C ALA A 438 14.01 -43.93 -56.56
N ALA A 439 14.91 -43.16 -55.95
CA ALA A 439 14.66 -42.25 -54.86
C ALA A 439 13.71 -41.11 -55.28
N ALA A 440 12.70 -40.79 -54.46
CA ALA A 440 12.09 -39.47 -54.39
C ALA A 440 11.07 -39.34 -53.24
N LEU A 441 11.31 -38.35 -52.38
CA LEU A 441 10.33 -37.41 -51.80
C LEU A 441 9.11 -38.00 -51.05
N LEU A 442 9.26 -38.14 -49.72
CA LEU A 442 8.13 -38.20 -48.80
C LEU A 442 7.54 -36.79 -48.55
N PRO A 443 6.22 -36.61 -48.61
CA PRO A 443 5.58 -35.37 -48.21
C PRO A 443 5.59 -35.24 -46.69
N SER A 444 6.17 -34.15 -46.18
CA SER A 444 6.14 -33.79 -44.77
C SER A 444 4.74 -33.28 -44.41
N GLY A 445 3.88 -34.19 -43.96
CA GLY A 445 2.61 -33.83 -43.33
C GLY A 445 2.84 -33.10 -42.00
N PRO A 446 1.99 -32.13 -41.63
CA PRO A 446 2.08 -31.47 -40.34
C PRO A 446 1.78 -32.49 -39.23
N VAL A 447 2.81 -32.84 -38.45
CA VAL A 447 2.66 -33.66 -37.25
C VAL A 447 1.90 -32.83 -36.22
N SER A 448 0.61 -33.12 -36.09
CA SER A 448 -0.24 -32.68 -34.98
C SER A 448 0.33 -33.22 -33.67
N GLY A 449 1.20 -32.45 -33.02
CA GLY A 449 1.73 -32.81 -31.71
C GLY A 449 0.59 -32.96 -30.70
N PRO A 450 0.61 -33.97 -29.82
CA PRO A 450 -0.44 -34.15 -28.82
C PRO A 450 -0.51 -32.91 -27.95
N ALA A 451 -1.68 -32.26 -27.93
CA ALA A 451 -1.98 -31.19 -27.02
C ALA A 451 -1.74 -31.71 -25.59
N SER A 452 -0.69 -31.22 -24.94
CA SER A 452 -0.34 -31.60 -23.58
C SER A 452 -1.46 -31.15 -22.65
N ALA A 453 -2.31 -32.10 -22.26
CA ALA A 453 -3.31 -31.88 -21.23
C ALA A 453 -2.59 -31.38 -19.96
N PRO A 454 -3.10 -30.33 -19.30
CA PRO A 454 -2.48 -29.80 -18.09
C PRO A 454 -2.42 -30.89 -17.02
N VAL A 455 -1.21 -31.17 -16.54
CA VAL A 455 -0.93 -32.23 -15.56
C VAL A 455 -1.78 -32.00 -14.29
N PRO A 456 -2.73 -32.89 -13.94
CA PRO A 456 -3.68 -32.69 -12.84
C PRO A 456 -3.02 -32.54 -11.46
N GLY A 457 -1.77 -32.96 -11.30
CA GLY A 457 -1.03 -32.89 -10.03
C GLY A 457 -0.82 -31.46 -9.51
N VAL A 458 -0.68 -30.46 -10.37
CA VAL A 458 -0.39 -29.07 -9.93
C VAL A 458 -1.60 -28.44 -9.23
N ALA A 459 -2.81 -28.73 -9.72
CA ALA A 459 -4.05 -28.20 -9.14
C ALA A 459 -4.34 -28.84 -7.76
N ILE A 460 -4.09 -30.15 -7.63
CA ILE A 460 -4.28 -30.90 -6.38
C ILE A 460 -3.31 -30.39 -5.30
N ILE A 461 -2.03 -30.22 -5.63
CA ILE A 461 -1.02 -29.70 -4.70
C ILE A 461 -1.38 -28.29 -4.24
N ALA A 462 -1.82 -27.41 -5.15
CA ALA A 462 -2.24 -26.05 -4.79
C ALA A 462 -3.47 -26.04 -3.86
N ALA A 463 -4.43 -26.94 -4.07
CA ALA A 463 -5.60 -27.09 -3.21
C ALA A 463 -5.21 -27.59 -1.81
N ILE A 464 -4.33 -28.60 -1.72
CA ILE A 464 -3.81 -29.12 -0.44
C ILE A 464 -3.11 -28.02 0.35
N ILE A 465 -2.23 -27.24 -0.30
CA ILE A 465 -1.53 -26.13 0.36
C ILE A 465 -2.53 -25.07 0.85
N ALA A 466 -3.55 -24.75 0.06
CA ALA A 466 -4.56 -23.76 0.45
C ALA A 466 -5.37 -24.22 1.67
N VAL A 467 -5.79 -25.48 1.69
CA VAL A 467 -6.50 -26.08 2.83
C VAL A 467 -5.59 -26.13 4.07
N ALA A 468 -4.34 -26.57 3.93
CA ALA A 468 -3.40 -26.60 5.04
C ALA A 468 -3.19 -25.21 5.66
N VAL A 469 -2.96 -24.18 4.83
CA VAL A 469 -2.82 -22.80 5.31
C VAL A 469 -4.09 -22.31 5.99
N ALA A 470 -5.27 -22.56 5.40
CA ALA A 470 -6.54 -22.17 6.01
C ALA A 470 -6.76 -22.84 7.37
N THR A 471 -6.52 -24.15 7.47
CA THR A 471 -6.64 -24.91 8.72
C THR A 471 -5.64 -24.43 9.76
N THR A 472 -4.38 -24.18 9.40
CA THR A 472 -3.38 -23.61 10.32
C THR A 472 -3.79 -22.22 10.79
N VAL A 473 -4.25 -21.35 9.90
CA VAL A 473 -4.70 -19.99 10.25
C VAL A 473 -5.91 -20.02 11.18
N VAL A 474 -6.89 -20.88 10.91
CA VAL A 474 -8.08 -21.02 11.77
C VAL A 474 -7.71 -21.66 13.11
N GLY A 475 -6.90 -22.73 13.12
CA GLY A 475 -6.48 -23.42 14.33
C GLY A 475 -5.63 -22.54 15.25
N VAL A 476 -4.67 -21.80 14.69
CA VAL A 476 -3.87 -20.80 15.45
C VAL A 476 -4.78 -19.69 15.97
N GLY A 477 -5.72 -19.20 15.14
CA GLY A 477 -6.68 -18.18 15.56
C GLY A 477 -7.53 -18.63 16.76
N PHE A 478 -8.04 -19.86 16.72
CA PHE A 478 -8.83 -20.44 17.80
C PHE A 478 -8.00 -20.66 19.07
N GLY A 479 -6.78 -21.18 18.96
CA GLY A 479 -5.88 -21.32 20.11
C GLY A 479 -5.52 -19.97 20.74
N VAL A 480 -5.30 -18.96 19.91
CA VAL A 480 -5.04 -17.58 20.34
C VAL A 480 -6.27 -16.96 21.01
N GLU A 481 -7.47 -17.19 20.51
CA GLU A 481 -8.72 -16.75 21.14
C GLU A 481 -8.99 -17.45 22.48
N LEU A 482 -8.73 -18.76 22.57
CA LEU A 482 -8.83 -19.51 23.82
C LEU A 482 -7.88 -18.98 24.89
N LEU A 483 -6.61 -18.76 24.53
CA LEU A 483 -5.63 -18.14 25.42
C LEU A 483 -6.06 -16.72 25.82
N ALA A 484 -6.53 -15.93 24.87
CA ALA A 484 -7.03 -14.59 25.16
C ALA A 484 -8.24 -14.57 26.08
N THR A 485 -9.12 -15.57 25.97
CA THR A 485 -10.28 -15.72 26.85
C THR A 485 -9.84 -16.12 28.27
N ALA A 486 -8.79 -16.93 28.38
CA ALA A 486 -8.20 -17.31 29.66
C ALA A 486 -7.46 -16.14 30.35
N TYR A 487 -6.88 -15.22 29.58
CA TYR A 487 -5.96 -14.20 30.09
C TYR A 487 -6.39 -12.74 29.87
N GLY A 488 -7.54 -12.45 29.23
CA GLY A 488 -7.94 -11.07 28.95
C GLY A 488 -9.13 -10.87 28.01
N ASN A 489 -9.04 -9.87 27.14
CA ASN A 489 -10.12 -9.40 26.27
C ASN A 489 -9.99 -10.01 24.86
N PRO A 490 -10.79 -11.04 24.51
CA PRO A 490 -10.63 -11.80 23.26
C PRO A 490 -10.80 -10.95 21.99
N GLN A 491 -11.59 -9.86 22.06
CA GLN A 491 -11.81 -8.98 20.92
C GLN A 491 -10.53 -8.27 20.46
N ARG A 492 -9.65 -7.90 21.40
CA ARG A 492 -8.38 -7.22 21.07
C ARG A 492 -7.40 -8.16 20.39
N VAL A 493 -7.38 -9.40 20.85
CA VAL A 493 -6.52 -10.47 20.32
C VAL A 493 -6.92 -10.83 18.90
N ILE A 494 -8.22 -10.98 18.62
CA ILE A 494 -8.71 -11.27 17.26
C ILE A 494 -8.29 -10.16 16.29
N GLY A 495 -8.42 -8.88 16.68
CA GLY A 495 -7.99 -7.75 15.85
C GLY A 495 -6.50 -7.78 15.51
N ALA A 496 -5.64 -7.95 16.53
CA ALA A 496 -4.19 -8.00 16.35
C ALA A 496 -3.75 -9.20 15.49
N TYR A 497 -4.38 -10.36 15.70
CA TYR A 497 -4.16 -11.56 14.89
C TYR A 497 -4.52 -11.33 13.42
N CYS A 498 -5.71 -10.78 13.14
CA CYS A 498 -6.14 -10.44 11.79
C CYS A 498 -5.23 -9.41 11.11
N ALA A 499 -4.73 -8.42 11.85
CA ALA A 499 -3.78 -7.44 11.33
C ALA A 499 -2.45 -8.10 10.94
N LEU A 500 -1.91 -8.98 11.79
CA LEU A 500 -0.69 -9.75 11.50
C LEU A 500 -0.87 -10.62 10.26
N LEU A 501 -1.98 -11.35 10.17
CA LEU A 501 -2.31 -12.14 8.98
C LEU A 501 -2.41 -11.28 7.73
N GLY A 502 -3.01 -10.09 7.83
CA GLY A 502 -3.07 -9.13 6.73
C GLY A 502 -1.68 -8.70 6.24
N VAL A 503 -0.77 -8.38 7.16
CA VAL A 503 0.64 -8.06 6.85
C VAL A 503 1.32 -9.23 6.13
N LEU A 504 1.19 -10.44 6.67
CA LEU A 504 1.79 -11.65 6.10
C LEU A 504 1.16 -12.02 4.74
N ALA A 505 -0.15 -11.81 4.57
CA ALA A 505 -0.85 -12.07 3.31
C ALA A 505 -0.37 -11.12 2.19
N VAL A 506 -0.11 -9.85 2.50
CA VAL A 506 0.47 -8.89 1.53
C VAL A 506 1.86 -9.34 1.08
N LEU A 507 2.68 -9.86 2.00
CA LEU A 507 3.99 -10.44 1.68
C LEU A 507 3.85 -11.71 0.83
N GLY A 508 3.00 -12.66 1.27
CA GLY A 508 2.75 -13.92 0.57
C GLY A 508 2.21 -13.72 -0.85
N TRP A 509 1.32 -12.75 -1.03
CA TRP A 509 0.85 -12.34 -2.35
C TRP A 509 1.98 -11.82 -3.23
N SER A 510 2.85 -10.97 -2.66
CA SER A 510 4.01 -10.44 -3.37
C SER A 510 4.99 -11.54 -3.80
N LEU A 511 5.03 -12.69 -3.09
CA LEU A 511 5.81 -13.86 -3.48
C LEU A 511 5.19 -14.56 -4.69
N ARG A 512 3.87 -14.77 -4.69
CA ARG A 512 3.15 -15.48 -5.77
C ARG A 512 3.23 -14.78 -7.13
N GLN A 513 3.31 -13.44 -7.16
CA GLN A 513 3.47 -12.67 -8.40
C GLN A 513 4.77 -13.03 -9.17
N ARG A 514 5.74 -13.68 -8.53
CA ARG A 514 6.99 -14.14 -9.17
C ARG A 514 6.82 -15.38 -10.03
N SER A 515 5.88 -16.25 -9.68
CA SER A 515 5.75 -17.57 -10.29
C SER A 515 5.05 -17.55 -11.66
N GLY A 516 4.78 -16.37 -12.21
CA GLY A 516 4.33 -16.26 -13.59
C GLY A 516 5.41 -16.78 -14.54
N PRO A 517 5.07 -17.57 -15.58
CA PRO A 517 6.04 -18.10 -16.51
C PRO A 517 6.87 -16.94 -17.08
N PRO A 518 8.21 -17.08 -17.14
CA PRO A 518 9.07 -16.02 -17.64
C PRO A 518 8.59 -15.62 -19.04
N ALA A 519 8.22 -14.34 -19.18
CA ALA A 519 7.75 -13.76 -20.45
C ALA A 519 8.76 -13.91 -21.61
N ALA A 520 9.97 -14.41 -21.33
CA ALA A 520 11.00 -14.74 -22.30
C ALA A 520 10.61 -15.87 -23.28
N LEU A 521 9.64 -16.74 -22.95
CA LEU A 521 9.22 -17.83 -23.86
C LEU A 521 8.20 -17.40 -24.92
N TRP A 522 7.62 -16.20 -24.84
CA TRP A 522 6.62 -15.71 -25.81
C TRP A 522 7.16 -14.67 -26.80
N ALA A 523 8.43 -14.28 -26.70
CA ALA A 523 9.06 -13.35 -27.63
C ALA A 523 9.81 -14.03 -28.80
N GLY A 524 9.74 -15.36 -28.92
CA GLY A 524 10.46 -16.14 -29.95
C GLY A 524 9.70 -16.39 -31.26
N GLY A 525 8.50 -15.83 -31.42
CA GLY A 525 7.65 -16.02 -32.61
C GLY A 525 7.61 -14.83 -33.56
N HIS A 526 8.57 -13.91 -33.51
CA HIS A 526 8.70 -12.89 -34.55
C HIS A 526 9.33 -13.51 -35.79
N ASP A 527 8.45 -14.04 -36.64
CA ASP A 527 8.50 -14.02 -38.10
C ASP A 527 9.77 -13.34 -38.64
N HIS A 528 10.79 -14.15 -38.91
CA HIS A 528 11.97 -13.76 -39.68
C HIS A 528 11.52 -13.46 -41.11
N ARG A 529 10.87 -12.32 -41.34
CA ARG A 529 10.78 -11.76 -42.67
C ARG A 529 12.19 -11.28 -43.05
N PRO A 530 12.80 -11.84 -44.11
CA PRO A 530 14.11 -11.39 -44.56
C PRO A 530 14.05 -9.89 -44.85
N ARG A 531 15.00 -9.14 -44.29
CA ARG A 531 15.18 -7.73 -44.66
C ARG A 531 15.50 -7.67 -46.16
N PRO A 532 14.79 -6.85 -46.95
CA PRO A 532 15.17 -6.64 -48.34
C PRO A 532 16.59 -6.06 -48.43
N PRO A 533 17.38 -6.45 -49.44
CA PRO A 533 18.74 -5.99 -49.62
C PRO A 533 18.77 -4.46 -49.76
N ARG A 534 19.73 -3.82 -49.06
CA ARG A 534 20.00 -2.38 -49.18
C ARG A 534 20.43 -2.08 -50.61
N GLN A 535 19.70 -1.20 -51.29
CA GLN A 535 20.17 -0.60 -52.54
C GLN A 535 21.45 0.23 -52.28
N PRO A 536 22.50 0.09 -53.10
CA PRO A 536 23.67 0.96 -53.06
C PRO A 536 23.27 2.40 -53.39
N GLY A 537 23.60 3.33 -52.51
CA GLY A 537 23.34 4.75 -52.69
C GLY A 537 24.15 5.33 -53.84
N THR A 538 23.46 6.11 -54.66
CA THR A 538 24.02 7.00 -55.68
C THR A 538 24.90 8.06 -55.02
N ALA A 539 26.13 8.18 -55.50
CA ALA A 539 27.04 9.27 -55.18
C ALA A 539 26.47 10.58 -55.74
N ARG A 540 26.38 11.61 -54.89
CA ARG A 540 26.12 12.99 -55.33
C ARG A 540 27.44 13.65 -55.70
N SER A 541 27.51 14.12 -56.93
CA SER A 541 28.42 15.15 -57.45
C SER A 541 28.08 16.51 -56.88
#